data_AF-A0A3N4LV43-F1
#
_entry.id   AF-A0A3N4LV43-F1
#
_cell.length_a   1.000
_cell.length_b   1.000
_cell.length_c   1.000
_cell.angle_alpha   90.00
_cell.angle_beta   90.00
_cell.angle_gamma   90.00
#
_symmetry.space_group_name_H-M   'P 1'
#
loop_
_entity.id
_entity.type
_entity.pdbx_description
1 polymer ?
#
loop_
_entity_poly.entity_id
_entity_poly.type
_entity_poly.pdbx_seq_one_letter_code
_entity_poly.pdbx_strand_id
1 'polypeptide(L)'
;IVYICPEMIDLKNKAFIKLAGLGTKKSVFATRLCGLIIDEAHLVYVWRYFRLVKITNYLPGQYLICGFYRSAYSTLSRLRSIWPKVPIMTLSATFVPHVAFYVHKSLELMRGTKLIRKTIDRTNVYLARREMTN
;
A
#
# COMPACT_ATOMS: atom_id res chain seq x y z
N ILE A 1 -8.66 -15.55 -7.63
CA ILE A 1 -8.07 -14.29 -7.10
C ILE A 1 -8.63 -13.15 -7.95
N VAL A 2 -9.01 -12.03 -7.35
CA VAL A 2 -9.54 -10.85 -8.07
C VAL A 2 -8.63 -9.66 -7.76
N TYR A 3 -8.16 -8.99 -8.80
CA TYR A 3 -7.33 -7.80 -8.68
C TYR A 3 -8.19 -6.54 -8.86
N ILE A 4 -8.01 -5.57 -7.97
CA ILE A 4 -8.80 -4.34 -7.93
C ILE A 4 -7.86 -3.18 -7.61
N CYS A 5 -7.93 -2.12 -8.42
CA CYS A 5 -7.22 -0.87 -8.14
C CYS A 5 -7.88 -0.12 -6.98
N PRO A 6 -7.13 0.60 -6.13
CA PRO A 6 -7.68 1.31 -4.98
C PRO A 6 -8.76 2.35 -5.37
N GLU A 7 -8.71 2.93 -6.56
CA GLU A 7 -9.72 3.88 -7.07
C GLU A 7 -11.10 3.24 -7.23
N MET A 8 -11.17 1.93 -7.41
CA MET A 8 -12.44 1.21 -7.54
C MET A 8 -13.10 1.01 -6.17
N ILE A 9 -12.36 1.16 -5.07
CA ILE A 9 -12.84 0.99 -3.70
C ILE A 9 -13.47 2.31 -3.24
N ASP A 10 -14.64 2.58 -3.81
CA ASP A 10 -15.47 3.73 -3.46
C ASP A 10 -16.93 3.31 -3.27
N LEU A 11 -17.56 3.82 -2.22
CA LEU A 11 -18.99 3.61 -1.94
C LEU A 11 -19.90 4.32 -2.94
N LYS A 12 -19.35 5.16 -3.82
CA LYS A 12 -20.08 5.71 -4.98
C LYS A 12 -20.05 4.78 -6.19
N ASN A 13 -19.12 3.82 -6.23
CA ASN A 13 -18.96 2.90 -7.34
C ASN A 13 -19.97 1.74 -7.23
N LYS A 14 -21.01 1.76 -8.06
CA LYS A 14 -22.08 0.75 -8.08
C LYS A 14 -21.54 -0.69 -8.27
N ALA A 15 -20.47 -0.86 -9.05
CA ALA A 15 -19.86 -2.16 -9.26
C ALA A 15 -19.20 -2.67 -7.96
N PHE A 16 -18.49 -1.79 -7.25
CA PHE A 16 -17.92 -2.12 -5.94
C PHE A 16 -18.99 -2.40 -4.90
N ILE A 17 -20.04 -1.59 -4.80
CA ILE A 17 -21.15 -1.82 -3.86
C ILE A 17 -21.77 -3.21 -4.08
N LYS A 18 -22.01 -3.57 -5.35
CA LYS A 18 -22.53 -4.89 -5.71
C LYS A 18 -21.55 -6.00 -5.34
N LEU A 19 -20.27 -5.84 -5.67
CA LEU A 19 -19.22 -6.82 -5.33
C LEU A 19 -19.05 -6.98 -3.81
N ALA A 20 -19.07 -5.88 -3.07
CA ALA A 20 -18.97 -5.81 -1.63
C ALA A 20 -20.19 -6.39 -0.90
N GLY A 21 -21.29 -6.62 -1.61
CA GLY A 21 -22.52 -7.14 -1.02
C GLY A 21 -23.21 -6.13 -0.09
N LEU A 22 -22.98 -4.83 -0.33
CA LEU A 22 -23.56 -3.71 0.43
C LEU A 22 -24.97 -3.33 -0.04
N GLY A 23 -25.49 -3.99 -1.08
CA GLY A 23 -26.86 -3.84 -1.55
C GLY A 23 -27.85 -4.81 -0.86
N THR A 24 -29.08 -4.87 -1.38
CA THR A 24 -30.16 -5.71 -0.81
C THR A 24 -29.88 -7.22 -0.91
N LYS A 25 -29.08 -7.66 -1.89
CA LYS A 25 -28.65 -9.05 -2.03
C LYS A 25 -27.14 -9.15 -1.82
N LYS A 26 -26.72 -10.05 -0.92
CA LYS A 26 -25.30 -10.39 -0.74
C LYS A 26 -24.76 -11.03 -2.02
N SER A 27 -23.61 -10.56 -2.49
CA SER A 27 -22.95 -11.15 -3.65
C SER A 27 -22.32 -12.50 -3.28
N VAL A 28 -22.26 -13.42 -4.25
CA VAL A 28 -21.52 -14.68 -4.09
C VAL A 28 -20.05 -14.42 -3.78
N PHE A 29 -19.49 -13.32 -4.29
CA PHE A 29 -18.14 -12.90 -3.98
C PHE A 29 -17.99 -12.58 -2.48
N ALA A 30 -18.86 -11.72 -1.93
CA ALA A 30 -18.78 -11.31 -0.52
C ALA A 30 -19.01 -12.47 0.44
N THR A 31 -19.84 -13.46 0.09
CA THR A 31 -20.07 -14.65 0.92
C THR A 31 -18.93 -15.65 0.88
N ARG A 32 -18.11 -15.63 -0.17
CA ARG A 32 -16.97 -16.54 -0.35
C ARG A 32 -15.60 -15.87 -0.16
N LEU A 33 -15.57 -14.58 0.17
CA LEU A 33 -14.33 -13.83 0.40
C LEU A 33 -13.62 -14.36 1.65
N CYS A 34 -12.44 -14.95 1.45
CA CYS A 34 -11.65 -15.56 2.53
C CYS A 34 -10.48 -14.70 3.02
N GLY A 35 -10.08 -13.67 2.25
CA GLY A 35 -8.95 -12.83 2.59
C GLY A 35 -8.78 -11.66 1.63
N LEU A 36 -8.10 -10.62 2.10
CA LEU A 36 -7.72 -9.44 1.32
C LEU A 36 -6.21 -9.28 1.37
N ILE A 37 -5.62 -8.96 0.23
CA ILE A 37 -4.19 -8.64 0.12
C ILE A 37 -4.08 -7.21 -0.41
N ILE A 38 -3.38 -6.37 0.33
CA ILE A 38 -3.07 -4.99 -0.07
C ILE A 38 -1.59 -4.97 -0.42
N ASP A 39 -1.31 -4.91 -1.72
CA ASP A 39 0.03 -4.74 -2.22
C ASP A 39 0.48 -3.28 -2.09
N GLU A 40 1.78 -3.05 -2.03
CA GLU A 40 2.40 -1.73 -1.83
C GLU A 40 1.74 -0.90 -0.73
N ALA A 41 1.45 -1.53 0.41
CA ALA A 41 0.68 -0.90 1.49
C ALA A 41 1.38 0.34 2.09
N HIS A 42 2.68 0.52 1.85
CA HIS A 42 3.40 1.73 2.23
C HIS A 42 2.88 3.01 1.55
N LEU A 43 2.15 2.91 0.44
CA LEU A 43 1.58 4.05 -0.29
C LEU A 43 0.46 4.77 0.49
N VAL A 44 -0.08 4.15 1.55
CA VAL A 44 -0.99 4.79 2.52
C VAL A 44 -0.27 5.91 3.28
N TYR A 45 1.04 5.76 3.51
CA TYR A 45 1.84 6.74 4.22
C TYR A 45 2.34 7.80 3.25
N VAL A 46 2.08 9.07 3.59
CA VAL A 46 2.72 10.18 2.89
C VAL A 46 4.18 10.20 3.31
N TRP A 47 5.08 9.78 2.41
CA TRP A 47 6.51 10.06 2.49
C TRP A 47 6.76 11.55 2.27
N ARG A 48 6.20 12.41 3.14
CA ARG A 48 6.13 13.85 2.93
C ARG A 48 7.49 14.54 3.13
N TYR A 49 8.49 13.82 3.63
CA TYR A 49 9.74 14.41 4.12
C TYR A 49 11.03 13.76 3.63
N PHE A 50 11.00 12.63 2.92
CA PHE A 50 12.24 12.04 2.44
C PHE A 50 12.64 12.63 1.10
N ARG A 51 13.60 13.57 1.18
CA ARG A 51 14.37 14.16 0.07
C ARG A 51 13.65 15.23 -0.75
N LEU A 52 13.56 16.42 -0.17
CA LEU A 52 13.87 17.64 -0.95
C LEU A 52 15.33 17.53 -1.41
N VAL A 53 15.62 16.75 -2.46
CA VAL A 53 16.93 16.82 -3.11
C VAL A 53 16.95 18.15 -3.84
N LYS A 54 17.76 19.08 -3.33
CA LYS A 54 18.10 20.30 -4.04
C LYS A 54 18.86 19.86 -5.30
N ILE A 55 18.23 19.99 -6.46
CA ILE A 55 18.90 19.70 -7.73
C ILE A 55 19.87 20.87 -7.97
N THR A 56 21.12 20.73 -7.55
CA THR A 56 22.12 21.81 -7.66
C THR A 56 22.55 22.09 -9.10
N ASN A 57 22.20 21.21 -10.04
CA ASN A 57 22.72 21.28 -11.42
C ASN A 57 21.66 21.64 -12.47
N TYR A 58 20.40 21.84 -12.11
CA TYR A 58 19.32 22.27 -13.00
C TYR A 58 18.41 23.26 -12.27
N LEU A 59 18.65 24.56 -12.50
CA LEU A 59 17.85 25.72 -12.09
C LEU A 59 17.52 25.86 -10.58
N PRO A 60 17.84 27.00 -9.93
CA PRO A 60 17.48 27.23 -8.54
C PRO A 60 15.95 27.22 -8.35
N GLY A 61 15.45 26.36 -7.44
CA GLY A 61 14.06 26.34 -7.01
C GLY A 61 13.27 25.07 -7.29
N GLN A 62 13.84 24.05 -7.94
CA GLN A 62 13.16 22.76 -8.15
C GLN A 62 13.53 21.74 -7.07
N TYR A 63 12.50 21.24 -6.39
CA TYR A 63 12.59 20.12 -5.46
C TYR A 63 11.90 18.91 -6.08
N LEU A 64 12.60 17.76 -6.12
CA LEU A 64 11.94 16.50 -6.50
C LEU A 64 11.14 15.99 -5.30
N ILE A 65 9.83 15.79 -5.45
CA ILE A 65 9.02 15.11 -4.43
C ILE A 65 9.24 13.61 -4.61
N CYS A 66 10.19 13.04 -3.88
CA CYS A 66 10.39 11.59 -3.81
C CYS A 66 9.47 10.97 -2.76
N GLY A 67 8.17 10.91 -3.04
CA GLY A 67 7.22 10.23 -2.18
C GLY A 67 6.06 9.67 -2.99
N PHE A 68 5.95 8.34 -3.04
CA PHE A 68 4.85 7.63 -3.71
C PHE A 68 3.61 7.62 -2.80
N TYR A 69 3.04 8.79 -2.47
CA TYR A 69 1.73 8.82 -1.83
C TYR A 69 0.64 8.67 -2.89
N ARG A 70 -0.32 7.77 -2.65
CA ARG A 70 -1.50 7.64 -3.50
C ARG A 70 -2.74 7.85 -2.66
N SER A 71 -3.43 8.96 -2.89
CA SER A 71 -4.63 9.34 -2.11
C SER A 71 -5.71 8.25 -2.08
N ALA A 72 -5.85 7.46 -3.15
CA ALA A 72 -6.77 6.33 -3.20
C ALA A 72 -6.48 5.25 -2.13
N TYR A 73 -5.26 5.14 -1.60
CA TYR A 73 -4.94 4.21 -0.52
C TYR A 73 -5.53 4.64 0.83
N SER A 74 -5.86 5.93 1.00
CA SER A 74 -6.46 6.44 2.25
C SER A 74 -7.88 5.91 2.50
N THR A 75 -8.60 5.48 1.45
CA THR A 75 -9.96 4.95 1.57
C THR A 75 -9.99 3.46 1.90
N LEU A 76 -8.85 2.77 1.89
CA LEU A 76 -8.74 1.33 2.12
C LEU A 76 -9.06 0.93 3.57
N SER A 77 -9.04 1.86 4.52
CA SER A 77 -9.50 1.63 5.89
C SER A 77 -10.92 1.05 5.94
N ARG A 78 -11.78 1.49 5.00
CA ARG A 78 -13.17 1.06 4.87
C ARG A 78 -13.32 -0.44 4.62
N LEU A 79 -12.31 -1.10 4.06
CA LEU A 79 -12.33 -2.55 3.83
C LEU A 79 -12.54 -3.32 5.14
N ARG A 80 -11.98 -2.83 6.25
CA ARG A 80 -12.20 -3.42 7.58
C ARG A 80 -13.66 -3.25 8.02
N SER A 81 -14.26 -2.09 7.79
CA SER A 81 -15.67 -1.85 8.15
C SER A 81 -16.63 -2.70 7.31
N ILE A 82 -16.34 -2.88 6.02
CA ILE A 82 -17.15 -3.70 5.10
C ILE A 82 -17.02 -5.19 5.44
N TRP A 83 -15.80 -5.66 5.71
CA TRP A 83 -15.50 -7.06 5.97
C TRP A 83 -14.75 -7.24 7.30
N PRO A 84 -15.41 -7.06 8.46
CA PRO A 84 -14.75 -7.01 9.76
C PRO A 84 -14.03 -8.30 10.13
N LYS A 85 -14.55 -9.45 9.70
CA LYS A 85 -14.01 -10.78 10.02
C LYS A 85 -13.00 -11.31 8.98
N VAL A 86 -12.88 -10.66 7.82
CA VAL A 86 -11.97 -11.13 6.77
C VAL A 86 -10.54 -10.73 7.11
N PRO A 87 -9.57 -11.68 7.07
CA PRO A 87 -8.17 -11.35 7.31
C PRO A 87 -7.62 -10.44 6.21
N ILE A 88 -6.82 -9.46 6.62
CA ILE A 88 -6.12 -8.55 5.71
C ILE A 88 -4.63 -8.81 5.84
N MET A 89 -3.97 -9.07 4.73
CA MET A 89 -2.52 -9.14 4.59
C MET A 89 -2.04 -7.89 3.86
N THR A 90 -0.97 -7.28 4.34
CA THR A 90 -0.32 -6.14 3.70
C THR A 90 1.07 -6.55 3.24
N LEU A 91 1.42 -6.16 2.02
CA LEU A 91 2.72 -6.42 1.41
C LEU A 91 3.39 -5.09 1.10
N SER A 92 4.70 -5.02 1.34
CA SER A 92 5.52 -3.86 0.96
C SER A 92 6.99 -4.24 1.05
N ALA A 93 7.79 -3.77 0.09
CA ALA A 93 9.24 -3.84 0.16
C ALA A 93 9.84 -2.84 1.16
N THR A 94 9.17 -1.71 1.39
CA THR A 94 9.70 -0.55 2.12
C THR A 94 8.95 -0.31 3.44
N PHE A 95 9.05 -1.29 4.36
CA PHE A 95 8.45 -1.19 5.70
C PHE A 95 9.45 -0.82 6.80
N VAL A 96 9.82 0.46 6.87
CA VAL A 96 10.45 1.01 8.07
C VAL A 96 9.46 0.97 9.25
N PRO A 97 9.92 0.82 10.52
CA PRO A 97 9.03 0.57 11.65
C PRO A 97 7.87 1.55 11.82
N HIS A 98 8.10 2.85 11.62
CA HIS A 98 7.05 3.87 11.74
C HIS A 98 6.02 3.80 10.60
N VAL A 99 6.43 3.45 9.37
CA VAL A 99 5.50 3.22 8.25
C VAL A 99 4.68 1.97 8.50
N ALA A 100 5.28 0.89 9.01
CA ALA A 100 4.55 -0.32 9.38
C ALA A 100 3.48 -0.04 10.45
N PHE A 101 3.82 0.76 11.46
CA PHE A 101 2.86 1.21 12.48
C PHE A 101 1.74 2.07 11.86
N TYR A 102 2.08 3.02 11.00
CA TYR A 102 1.09 3.86 10.32
C TYR A 102 0.12 3.02 9.48
N VAL A 103 0.63 2.09 8.67
CA VAL A 103 -0.20 1.19 7.87
C VAL A 103 -1.09 0.31 8.76
N HIS A 104 -0.57 -0.22 9.86
CA HIS A 104 -1.36 -0.99 10.82
C HIS A 104 -2.57 -0.20 11.34
N LYS A 105 -2.34 1.07 11.68
CA LYS A 105 -3.39 1.98 12.14
C LYS A 105 -4.35 2.39 11.03
N SER A 106 -3.84 2.85 9.90
CA SER A 106 -4.65 3.37 8.80
C SER A 106 -5.51 2.32 8.12
N LEU A 107 -5.05 1.06 8.06
CA LEU A 107 -5.83 -0.05 7.49
C LEU A 107 -6.63 -0.83 8.53
N GLU A 108 -6.65 -0.35 9.78
CA GLU A 108 -7.37 -0.97 10.90
C GLU A 108 -7.10 -2.48 11.00
N LEU A 109 -5.81 -2.84 10.95
CA LEU A 109 -5.38 -4.23 11.07
C LEU A 109 -5.66 -4.74 12.50
N MET A 110 -5.97 -6.02 12.62
CA MET A 110 -6.35 -6.62 13.91
C MET A 110 -5.19 -6.54 14.92
N ARG A 111 -5.54 -6.46 16.21
CA ARG A 111 -4.56 -6.63 17.29
C ARG A 111 -3.91 -8.01 17.18
N GLY A 112 -2.60 -8.09 17.37
CA GLY A 112 -1.84 -9.33 17.19
C GLY A 112 -1.45 -9.66 15.75
N THR A 113 -1.66 -8.73 14.80
CA THR A 113 -1.13 -8.86 13.43
C THR A 113 0.38 -9.08 13.48
N LYS A 114 0.85 -10.19 12.89
CA LYS A 114 2.28 -10.52 12.84
C LYS A 114 2.97 -9.71 11.74
N LEU A 115 4.09 -9.10 12.10
CA LEU A 115 4.98 -8.47 11.13
C LEU A 115 6.08 -9.46 10.75
N ILE A 116 6.05 -9.93 9.51
CA ILE A 116 7.08 -10.82 8.95
C ILE A 116 8.03 -9.96 8.13
N ARG A 117 9.34 -10.05 8.41
CA ARG A 117 10.38 -9.34 7.67
C ARG A 117 11.32 -10.34 7.04
N LYS A 118 11.73 -10.07 5.80
CA LYS A 118 12.76 -10.83 5.10
C LYS A 118 13.92 -9.89 4.81
N THR A 119 15.14 -10.40 4.99
CA THR A 119 16.36 -9.66 4.64
C THR A 119 16.41 -9.40 3.15
N ILE A 120 16.86 -8.18 2.77
CA ILE A 120 17.02 -7.77 1.37
C ILE A 120 18.26 -8.39 0.71
N ASP A 121 19.16 -8.94 1.51
CA ASP A 121 20.40 -9.55 1.06
C ASP A 121 20.13 -10.70 0.06
N ARG A 122 20.92 -10.69 -1.01
CA ARG A 122 20.88 -11.66 -2.08
C ARG A 122 22.30 -12.11 -2.30
N THR A 123 22.70 -13.15 -1.58
CA THR A 123 24.06 -13.72 -1.60
C THR A 123 24.53 -14.16 -2.99
N ASN A 124 23.59 -14.35 -3.92
CA ASN A 124 23.83 -14.70 -5.32
C ASN A 124 23.92 -13.49 -6.26
N VAL A 125 23.92 -12.26 -5.75
CA VAL A 125 24.00 -11.03 -6.55
C VAL A 125 25.36 -10.38 -6.35
N TYR A 126 26.17 -10.33 -7.41
CA TYR A 126 27.44 -9.60 -7.43
C TYR A 126 27.20 -8.14 -7.82
N LEU A 127 27.62 -7.21 -6.97
CA LEU A 127 27.54 -5.77 -7.21
C LEU A 127 28.93 -5.24 -7.58
N ALA A 128 29.06 -4.66 -8.78
CA ALA A 128 30.28 -4.00 -9.23
C ALA A 128 30.01 -2.54 -9.62
N ARG A 129 30.95 -1.66 -9.31
CA ARG A 129 30.97 -0.27 -9.77
C ARG A 129 32.12 -0.11 -10.74
N ARG A 130 31.84 0.39 -11.95
CA ARG A 130 32.87 0.76 -12.93
C ARG A 130 32.94 2.27 -13.02
N GLU A 131 34.15 2.83 -12.92
CA GLU A 131 34.37 4.24 -13.21
C GLU A 131 34.33 4.44 -14.72
N MET A 132 33.54 5.40 -15.19
CA MET A 132 33.58 5.83 -16.59
C MET A 132 34.71 6.85 -16.71
N THR A 133 35.79 6.48 -17.38
CA THR A 133 36.80 7.43 -17.85
C THR A 133 36.24 8.13 -19.08
N ASN A 134 36.16 9.48 -19.03
CA ASN A 134 35.80 10.34 -20.15
C ASN A 134 36.88 10.32 -21.24
#